data_AF-A0A940D113-F1
#
_entry.id   AF-A0A940D113-F1
#
_cell.length_a   1.000
_cell.length_b   1.000
_cell.length_c   1.000
_cell.angle_alpha   90.00
_cell.angle_beta   90.00
_cell.angle_gamma   90.00
#
_symmetry.space_group_name_H-M   'P 1'
#
loop_
_entity.id
_entity.type
_entity.pdbx_description
1 polymer ?
#
loop_
_entity_poly.entity_id
_entity_poly.type
_entity_poly.pdbx_seq_one_letter_code
_entity_poly.pdbx_strand_id
1 'polypeptide(L)' 'MIIWDDHFHVDPYKGLFLEAVKQFHRAGGTHLVVVYKTAHDYGFPGLKAEEFMKAMDFHIGLVEK' A
#
# COMPACT_ATOMS: atom_id res chain seq x y z
N MET A 1 21.38 7.74 9.24
CA MET A 1 21.20 7.97 7.80
C MET A 1 19.73 7.76 7.49
N ILE A 2 19.07 8.70 6.82
CA ILE A 2 17.68 8.52 6.38
C ILE A 2 17.70 7.83 5.02
N ILE A 3 17.02 6.69 4.93
CA ILE A 3 16.70 6.00 3.68
C ILE A 3 15.18 5.96 3.59
N TRP A 4 14.65 6.69 2.62
CA TRP A 4 13.22 6.95 2.42
C TRP A 4 12.79 6.43 1.05
N ASP A 5 11.79 5.55 1.02
CA ASP A 5 10.97 5.25 -0.15
C ASP A 5 9.68 6.11 -0.15
N ASP A 6 9.58 7.07 -1.06
CA ASP A 6 8.49 8.06 -1.11
C ASP A 6 7.22 7.55 -1.78
N HIS A 7 7.22 6.33 -2.32
CA HIS A 7 6.05 5.75 -2.99
C HIS A 7 6.06 4.22 -2.92
N PHE A 8 5.55 3.67 -1.81
CA PHE A 8 5.56 2.23 -1.55
C PHE A 8 4.17 1.61 -1.70
N HIS A 9 3.97 0.80 -2.74
CA HIS A 9 2.75 0.01 -2.91
C HIS A 9 2.81 -1.32 -2.15
N VAL A 10 1.85 -1.56 -1.26
CA VAL A 10 1.60 -2.89 -0.68
C VAL A 10 0.39 -3.56 -1.35
N ASP A 11 0.58 -4.78 -1.83
CA ASP A 11 -0.46 -5.58 -2.49
C ASP A 11 -0.80 -6.80 -1.62
N PRO A 12 -2.01 -6.86 -1.02
CA PRO A 12 -2.45 -7.99 -0.20
C PRO A 12 -2.83 -9.24 -1.03
N TYR A 13 -2.99 -9.13 -2.35
CA TYR A 13 -3.49 -10.20 -3.21
C TYR A 13 -2.41 -10.86 -4.06
N LYS A 14 -1.46 -10.07 -4.59
CA LYS A 14 -0.51 -10.53 -5.62
C LYS A 14 0.96 -10.21 -5.30
N GLY A 15 1.28 -9.89 -4.04
CA GLY A 15 2.64 -9.54 -3.61
C GLY A 15 3.02 -10.07 -2.24
N LEU A 16 4.15 -9.56 -1.73
CA LEU A 16 4.66 -9.90 -0.39
C LEU A 16 3.95 -9.13 0.74
N PHE A 17 3.06 -8.20 0.38
CA PHE A 17 2.35 -7.33 1.31
C PHE A 17 3.31 -6.72 2.36
N LEU A 18 2.99 -6.87 3.66
CA LEU A 18 3.83 -6.35 4.75
C LEU A 18 5.20 -7.02 4.88
N GLU A 19 5.44 -8.18 4.27
CA GLU A 19 6.78 -8.77 4.27
C GLU A 19 7.76 -7.96 3.41
N ALA A 20 7.28 -7.26 2.37
CA ALA A 20 8.12 -6.32 1.61
C ALA A 20 8.61 -5.16 2.49
N VAL A 21 7.75 -4.64 3.38
CA VAL A 21 8.12 -3.61 4.35
C VAL A 21 9.21 -4.11 5.29
N LYS A 22 9.10 -5.35 5.78
CA LYS A 22 10.13 -5.95 6.63
C LYS A 22 11.44 -6.18 5.88
N GLN A 23 11.39 -6.57 4.61
CA GLN A 23 12.58 -6.70 3.76
C GLN A 23 13.27 -5.35 3.56
N PHE A 24 12.51 -4.29 3.26
CA PHE A 24 13.03 -2.93 3.15
C PHE A 24 13.73 -2.48 4.43
N HIS A 25 13.10 -2.69 5.59
CA HIS A 25 13.71 -2.39 6.88
C HIS A 25 15.00 -3.20 7.12
N ARG A 26 15.00 -4.51 6.84
CA ARG A 26 16.21 -5.37 6.97
C ARG A 26 17.35 -4.94 6.05
N ALA A 27 17.04 -4.31 4.91
CA ALA A 27 18.03 -3.76 3.98
C ALA A 27 18.57 -2.38 4.41
N GLY A 28 18.08 -1.80 5.52
CA GLY A 28 18.49 -0.50 6.04
C GLY A 28 17.51 0.64 5.75
N GLY A 29 16.36 0.35 5.14
CA GLY A 29 15.27 1.31 4.98
C GLY A 29 14.74 1.82 6.33
N THR A 30 14.38 3.11 6.38
CA THR A 30 14.01 3.78 7.65
C THR A 30 12.65 4.45 7.62
N HIS A 31 12.22 4.95 6.46
CA HIS A 31 10.97 5.68 6.29
C HIS A 31 10.32 5.25 4.98
N LEU A 32 8.99 5.20 4.96
CA LEU A 32 8.23 4.89 3.75
C LEU A 32 6.89 5.60 3.76
N VAL A 33 6.40 5.97 2.57
CA VAL A 33 5.04 6.45 2.36
C VAL A 33 4.25 5.31 1.74
N VAL A 34 3.35 4.71 2.52
CA VAL A 34 2.47 3.66 1.99
C VAL A 34 1.39 4.31 1.15
N VAL A 35 1.28 3.84 -0.08
CA VAL A 35 0.23 4.22 -1.01
C VAL A 35 -0.57 3.00 -1.42
N TYR A 36 -1.89 3.12 -1.43
CA TYR A 36 -2.76 2.07 -1.92
C TYR A 36 -2.51 1.83 -3.41
N LYS A 37 -2.63 0.57 -3.85
CA LYS A 37 -2.50 0.22 -5.27
C LYS A 37 -3.71 0.77 -6.04
N THR A 38 -3.68 0.79 -7.37
CA THR A 38 -4.81 1.37 -8.14
C THR A 38 -6.15 0.76 -7.71
N ALA A 39 -7.22 1.54 -7.69
CA ALA A 39 -8.56 1.05 -7.33
C ALA A 39 -8.94 -0.19 -8.17
N HIS A 40 -8.54 -0.20 -9.45
CA HIS A 40 -8.69 -1.33 -10.37
C HIS A 40 -7.99 -2.60 -9.89
N ASP A 41 -6.77 -2.48 -9.35
CA ASP A 41 -6.05 -3.63 -8.80
C ASP A 41 -6.74 -4.26 -7.58
N TYR A 42 -7.58 -3.49 -6.87
CA TYR A 42 -8.41 -3.98 -5.76
C TYR A 42 -9.82 -4.40 -6.22
N GLY A 43 -10.09 -4.44 -7.52
CA GLY A 43 -11.37 -4.87 -8.08
C GLY A 43 -12.43 -3.77 -8.15
N PHE A 44 -12.06 -2.50 -7.91
CA PHE A 44 -12.94 -1.36 -8.09
C PHE A 44 -12.77 -0.76 -9.50
N PRO A 45 -13.85 -0.46 -10.24
CA PRO A 45 -13.74 0.03 -11.62
C PRO A 45 -12.93 1.33 -11.81
N GLY A 46 -12.84 2.18 -10.78
CA GLY A 46 -12.06 3.42 -10.82
C GLY A 46 -12.65 4.48 -11.77
N LEU A 47 -13.93 4.38 -12.08
CA LEU A 47 -14.69 5.27 -12.97
C LEU A 47 -15.35 6.43 -12.22
N LYS A 48 -15.48 6.33 -10.89
CA LYS A 48 -16.10 7.36 -10.04
C LYS A 48 -15.29 7.62 -8.78
N ALA A 49 -15.38 8.84 -8.25
CA ALA A 49 -14.67 9.27 -7.04
C ALA A 49 -14.94 8.34 -5.84
N GLU A 50 -16.17 7.86 -5.68
CA GLU A 50 -16.57 6.98 -4.59
C GLU A 50 -15.84 5.63 -4.62
N GLU A 51 -15.38 5.18 -5.79
CA GLU A 51 -14.66 3.93 -5.96
C GLU A 51 -13.20 4.07 -5.49
N PHE A 52 -12.60 5.25 -5.66
CA PHE A 52 -11.28 5.56 -5.08
C PHE A 52 -11.36 5.62 -3.55
N MET A 53 -12.43 6.21 -3.01
CA MET A 53 -12.65 6.25 -1.56
C MET A 53 -12.80 4.85 -0.99
N LYS A 54 -13.59 3.97 -1.62
CA LYS A 54 -13.72 2.57 -1.21
C LYS A 54 -12.40 1.80 -1.27
N ALA A 55 -11.57 2.06 -2.28
CA ALA A 55 -10.25 1.46 -2.39
C ALA A 55 -9.32 1.92 -1.23
N MET A 56 -9.42 3.20 -0.85
CA MET A 56 -8.69 3.74 0.31
C MET A 56 -9.22 3.14 1.63
N ASP A 57 -10.53 3.09 1.84
CA ASP A 57 -11.15 2.51 3.04
C ASP A 57 -10.76 1.04 3.20
N PHE A 58 -10.79 0.27 2.10
CA PHE A 58 -10.29 -1.10 2.08
C PHE A 58 -8.82 -1.17 2.51
N HIS A 59 -7.97 -0.30 1.98
CA HIS A 59 -6.55 -0.29 2.27
C HIS A 59 -6.24 0.04 3.74
N ILE A 60 -6.94 1.02 4.31
CA ILE A 60 -6.85 1.38 5.73
C ILE A 60 -7.30 0.20 6.60
N GLY A 61 -8.40 -0.46 6.23
CA GLY A 61 -8.93 -1.63 6.96
C GLY A 61 -7.98 -2.85 6.99
N LEU A 62 -6.92 -2.89 6.16
CA LEU A 62 -5.90 -3.94 6.24
C LEU A 62 -4.95 -3.77 7.44
N VAL A 63 -4.85 -2.57 8.00
CA VAL A 63 -3.87 -2.23 9.05
C VAL A 63 -4.51 -1.75 10.36
N GLU A 64 -5.78 -1.35 10.34
CA GLU A 64 -6.53 -1.02 11.55
C GLU A 64 -6.84 -2.29 12.36
N LYS A 65 -6.57 -2.21 13.67
CA LYS A 65 -6.95 -3.20 14.70
C LYS A 65 -7.67 -2.49 15.83
#